data_AF-N6VF65-F1
#
_entry.id   AF-N6VF65-F1
#
_cell.length_a   1.000
_cell.length_b   1.000
_cell.length_c   1.000
_cell.angle_alpha   90.00
_cell.angle_beta   90.00
_cell.angle_gamma   90.00
#
_symmetry.space_group_name_H-M   'P 1'
#
loop_
_entity.id
_entity.type
_entity.pdbx_description
1 polymer ?
#
loop_
_entity_poly.entity_id
_entity_poly.type
_entity_poly.pdbx_seq_one_letter_code
_entity_poly.pdbx_strand_id
1 'polypeptide(L)'
;MTTSIVATVAQKYGLSEQEFCKKIIKNCINFNISKEDFEDFIYLADRYRLNPLDKEIYVIPKRGGGISVMTSIEGWLNIIRSRPNFNGMKLKKERDNEGKVIAYECAIYLKNIKYPIEISEEMEECKRDTEHWRKYPIRMLRHKAITQCARYAFGLPNIYNEYEADCIDEAFISEVNHNPQNERVSDEVLAQIRELMEQTKTEEKKVLSFAEVASLTEMSHETGQIILEGLKERQRFQMEEEQQTLSSPKQPHTPTQQDLPGL
;
A
#
# COMPACT_ATOMS: atom_id res chain seq x y z
N MET A 1 -27.89 14.51 1.95
CA MET A 1 -26.58 14.28 2.60
C MET A 1 -25.51 14.63 1.59
N THR A 2 -24.52 15.45 1.96
CA THR A 2 -23.40 15.80 1.09
C THR A 2 -22.51 14.56 0.94
N THR A 3 -22.43 14.00 -0.26
CA THR A 3 -21.57 12.84 -0.55
C THR A 3 -20.10 13.26 -0.41
N SER A 4 -19.28 12.45 0.27
CA SER A 4 -17.85 12.73 0.43
C SER A 4 -17.14 12.73 -0.95
N ILE A 5 -16.03 13.45 -1.06
CA ILE A 5 -15.20 13.42 -2.27
C ILE A 5 -14.71 11.99 -2.56
N VAL A 6 -14.40 11.24 -1.51
CA VAL A 6 -13.95 9.85 -1.61
C VAL A 6 -15.04 8.96 -2.20
N ALA A 7 -16.28 9.06 -1.72
CA ALA A 7 -17.41 8.32 -2.30
C ALA A 7 -17.67 8.73 -3.75
N THR A 8 -17.55 10.01 -4.07
CA THR A 8 -17.73 10.54 -5.42
C THR A 8 -16.69 9.98 -6.40
N VAL A 9 -15.43 9.92 -5.99
CA VAL A 9 -14.34 9.36 -6.80
C VAL A 9 -14.46 7.84 -6.88
N ALA A 10 -14.79 7.15 -5.79
CA ALA A 10 -14.99 5.70 -5.76
C ALA A 10 -16.04 5.23 -6.79
N GLN A 11 -17.14 6.00 -6.94
CA GLN A 11 -18.18 5.71 -7.94
C GLN A 11 -17.65 5.74 -9.38
N LYS A 12 -16.63 6.56 -9.70
CA LYS A 12 -16.02 6.60 -11.05
C LYS A 12 -15.35 5.28 -11.41
N TYR A 13 -14.98 4.49 -10.40
CA TYR A 13 -14.37 3.15 -10.55
C TYR A 13 -15.38 2.01 -10.34
N GLY A 14 -16.66 2.33 -10.10
CA GLY A 14 -17.67 1.33 -9.77
C GLY A 14 -17.45 0.64 -8.41
N LEU A 15 -16.78 1.31 -7.48
CA LEU A 15 -16.44 0.78 -6.16
C LEU A 15 -17.25 1.46 -5.05
N SER A 16 -17.49 0.74 -3.96
CA SER A 16 -17.94 1.37 -2.71
C SER A 16 -16.83 2.22 -2.10
N GLU A 17 -17.18 3.21 -1.29
CA GLU A 17 -16.20 4.07 -0.60
C GLU A 17 -15.22 3.23 0.24
N GLN A 18 -15.72 2.25 0.99
CA GLN A 18 -14.90 1.36 1.82
C GLN A 18 -13.94 0.50 0.98
N GLU A 19 -14.42 -0.10 -0.11
CA GLU A 19 -13.58 -0.91 -0.99
C GLU A 19 -12.51 -0.07 -1.68
N PHE A 20 -12.87 1.14 -2.13
CA PHE A 20 -11.94 2.08 -2.72
C PHE A 20 -10.85 2.46 -1.73
N CYS A 21 -11.19 2.89 -0.51
CA CYS A 21 -10.21 3.18 0.54
C CYS A 21 -9.27 2.00 0.79
N LYS A 22 -9.80 0.79 0.96
CA LYS A 22 -9.00 -0.43 1.18
C LYS A 22 -8.00 -0.67 0.04
N LYS A 23 -8.43 -0.53 -1.22
CA LYS A 23 -7.57 -0.71 -2.40
C LYS A 23 -6.50 0.38 -2.50
N ILE A 24 -6.86 1.65 -2.29
CA ILE A 24 -5.91 2.76 -2.36
C ILE A 24 -4.85 2.64 -1.27
N ILE A 25 -5.27 2.40 -0.01
CA ILE A 25 -4.33 2.26 1.11
C ILE A 25 -3.38 1.09 0.84
N LYS A 26 -3.90 -0.06 0.39
CA LYS A 26 -3.07 -1.23 0.12
C LYS A 26 -2.08 -1.03 -1.05
N ASN A 27 -2.51 -0.41 -2.14
CA ASN A 27 -1.75 -0.42 -3.39
C ASN A 27 -0.92 0.86 -3.65
N CYS A 28 -1.31 1.99 -3.06
CA CYS A 28 -0.81 3.33 -3.42
C CYS A 28 -0.19 4.08 -2.24
N ILE A 29 -0.56 3.73 -1.00
CA ILE A 29 -0.10 4.39 0.22
C ILE A 29 0.86 3.46 0.97
N ASN A 30 0.37 2.29 1.38
CA ASN A 30 1.10 1.26 2.12
C ASN A 30 1.67 1.72 3.49
N PHE A 31 1.08 2.75 4.09
CA PHE A 31 1.34 3.20 5.46
C PHE A 31 0.09 3.88 6.05
N ASN A 32 0.11 4.16 7.36
CA ASN A 32 -0.99 4.83 8.04
C ASN A 32 -1.07 6.31 7.65
N ILE A 33 -2.23 6.73 7.19
CA ILE A 33 -2.51 8.09 6.72
C ILE A 33 -3.68 8.68 7.51
N SER A 34 -3.63 9.98 7.82
CA SER A 34 -4.76 10.67 8.43
C SER A 34 -5.95 10.73 7.46
N LYS A 35 -7.16 10.93 7.98
CA LYS A 35 -8.34 11.05 7.13
C LYS A 35 -8.23 12.29 6.24
N GLU A 36 -7.73 13.38 6.79
CA GLU A 36 -7.53 14.66 6.12
C GLU A 36 -6.50 14.53 4.97
N ASP A 37 -5.35 13.90 5.23
CA ASP A 37 -4.33 13.67 4.20
C ASP A 37 -4.86 12.75 3.07
N PHE A 38 -5.67 11.74 3.42
CA PHE A 38 -6.30 10.86 2.44
C PHE A 38 -7.30 11.63 1.56
N GLU A 39 -8.14 12.47 2.16
CA GLU A 39 -9.08 13.32 1.41
C GLU A 39 -8.35 14.30 0.49
N ASP A 40 -7.27 14.93 0.95
CA ASP A 40 -6.42 15.82 0.16
C ASP A 40 -5.77 15.09 -1.03
N PHE A 41 -5.29 13.87 -0.81
CA PHE A 41 -4.75 13.01 -1.86
C PHE A 41 -5.80 12.69 -2.92
N ILE A 42 -7.00 12.27 -2.52
CA ILE A 42 -8.09 11.96 -3.45
C ILE A 42 -8.55 13.22 -4.19
N TYR A 43 -8.59 14.37 -3.53
CA TYR A 43 -8.89 15.65 -4.17
C TYR A 43 -7.89 15.99 -5.28
N LEU A 44 -6.59 15.80 -5.03
CA LEU A 44 -5.54 16.02 -6.03
C LEU A 44 -5.62 15.04 -7.21
N ALA A 45 -5.86 13.76 -6.92
CA ALA A 45 -6.06 12.74 -7.95
C ALA A 45 -7.24 13.12 -8.87
N ASP A 46 -8.37 13.53 -8.29
CA ASP A 46 -9.54 13.93 -9.07
C ASP A 46 -9.31 15.21 -9.88
N ARG A 47 -8.70 16.22 -9.26
CA ARG A 47 -8.37 17.52 -9.88
C ARG A 47 -7.56 17.35 -11.16
N TYR A 48 -6.60 16.44 -11.15
CA TYR A 48 -5.74 16.15 -12.30
C TYR A 48 -6.21 14.98 -13.15
N ARG A 49 -7.33 14.34 -12.79
CA ARG A 49 -7.89 13.16 -13.46
C ARG A 49 -6.90 12.02 -13.56
N LEU A 50 -6.10 11.85 -12.50
CA LEU A 50 -5.14 10.77 -12.38
C LEU A 50 -5.77 9.59 -11.66
N ASN A 51 -5.44 8.38 -12.09
CA ASN A 51 -5.90 7.15 -11.48
C ASN A 51 -4.91 6.64 -10.43
N PRO A 52 -5.26 6.67 -9.12
CA PRO A 52 -4.41 6.10 -8.09
C PRO A 52 -4.22 4.58 -8.26
N LEU A 53 -5.25 3.85 -8.71
CA LEU A 53 -5.20 2.39 -8.87
C LEU A 53 -4.17 1.94 -9.92
N ASP A 54 -3.92 2.78 -10.93
CA ASP A 54 -2.91 2.54 -11.96
C ASP A 54 -1.55 3.15 -11.60
N LYS A 55 -1.40 3.68 -10.37
CA LYS A 55 -0.20 4.36 -9.88
C LYS A 55 0.21 5.56 -10.74
N GLU A 56 -0.78 6.24 -11.34
CA GLU A 56 -0.53 7.54 -11.99
C GLU A 56 -0.20 8.62 -10.95
N ILE A 57 -0.76 8.49 -9.75
CA ILE A 57 -0.51 9.34 -8.58
C ILE A 57 -0.43 8.46 -7.34
N TYR A 58 0.51 8.76 -6.45
CA TYR A 58 0.72 8.01 -5.21
C TYR A 58 1.29 8.92 -4.13
N VAL A 59 1.38 8.42 -2.90
CA VAL A 59 1.84 9.20 -1.75
C VAL A 59 3.11 8.61 -1.15
N ILE A 60 3.94 9.50 -0.62
CA ILE A 60 5.16 9.18 0.10
C ILE A 60 5.06 9.88 1.46
N PRO A 61 5.41 9.22 2.57
CA PRO A 61 5.42 9.85 3.89
C PRO A 61 6.52 10.93 3.96
N LYS A 62 6.25 12.05 4.65
CA LYS A 62 7.27 13.07 4.95
C LYS A 62 7.94 12.80 6.29
N ARG A 63 9.25 13.03 6.38
CA ARG A 63 9.94 13.11 7.68
C ARG A 63 9.34 14.27 8.48
N GLY A 64 8.85 13.98 9.70
CA GLY A 64 8.18 14.96 10.55
C GLY A 64 6.64 14.99 10.44
N GLY A 65 6.04 14.10 9.66
CA GLY A 65 4.58 13.92 9.56
C GLY A 65 3.97 14.49 8.28
N GLY A 66 2.77 14.01 7.95
CA GLY A 66 2.04 14.34 6.72
C GLY A 66 2.54 13.59 5.48
N ILE A 67 2.01 13.98 4.32
CA ILE A 67 2.27 13.30 3.04
C ILE A 67 2.89 14.22 1.97
N SER A 68 3.63 13.60 1.04
CA SER A 68 4.02 14.14 -0.26
C SER A 68 3.29 13.38 -1.35
N VAL A 69 2.60 14.09 -2.24
CA VAL A 69 1.91 13.47 -3.39
C VAL A 69 2.84 13.50 -4.60
N MET A 70 3.14 12.33 -5.15
CA MET A 70 3.97 12.15 -6.34
C MET A 70 3.11 11.73 -7.53
N THR A 71 3.54 12.13 -8.72
CA THR A 71 2.96 11.70 -9.99
C THR A 71 4.00 10.92 -10.77
N SER A 72 3.65 9.70 -11.18
CA SER A 72 4.53 8.86 -11.98
C SER A 72 4.67 9.43 -13.40
N ILE A 73 5.65 8.94 -14.16
CA ILE A 73 5.79 9.34 -15.56
C ILE A 73 4.52 9.07 -16.38
N GLU A 74 3.80 7.99 -16.11
CA GLU A 74 2.53 7.68 -16.79
C GLU A 74 1.45 8.70 -16.45
N GLY A 75 1.34 9.11 -15.19
CA GLY A 75 0.42 10.18 -14.78
C GLY A 75 0.75 11.51 -15.46
N TRP A 76 2.02 11.87 -15.56
CA TRP A 76 2.45 13.06 -16.31
C TRP A 76 2.08 12.96 -17.79
N LEU A 77 2.31 11.81 -18.42
CA LEU A 77 1.94 11.60 -19.82
C LEU A 77 0.42 11.62 -20.01
N ASN A 78 -0.36 11.13 -19.05
CA ASN A 78 -1.82 11.24 -19.08
C ASN A 78 -2.27 12.71 -18.97
N ILE A 79 -1.69 13.47 -18.03
CA ILE A 79 -1.93 14.91 -17.91
C ILE A 79 -1.63 15.63 -19.23
N ILE A 80 -0.52 15.33 -19.89
CA ILE A 80 -0.14 15.98 -21.16
C ILE A 80 -1.14 15.61 -22.26
N ARG A 81 -1.39 14.31 -22.44
CA ARG A 81 -2.23 13.77 -23.53
C ARG A 81 -3.70 14.18 -23.40
N SER A 82 -4.19 14.36 -22.18
CA SER A 82 -5.58 14.74 -21.93
C SER A 82 -5.87 16.23 -22.15
N ARG A 83 -4.85 17.07 -22.43
CA ARG A 83 -5.06 18.50 -22.68
C ARG A 83 -5.68 18.74 -24.06
N PRO A 84 -6.82 19.44 -24.14
CA PRO A 84 -7.49 19.69 -25.43
C PRO A 84 -6.64 20.46 -26.46
N ASN A 85 -5.72 21.30 -25.96
CA ASN A 85 -4.82 22.12 -26.76
C ASN A 85 -3.47 21.45 -27.04
N PHE A 86 -3.20 20.25 -26.53
CA PHE A 86 -1.98 19.52 -26.87
C PHE A 86 -1.96 19.18 -28.37
N ASN A 87 -0.82 19.40 -29.02
CA ASN A 87 -0.63 19.21 -30.46
C ASN A 87 0.64 18.39 -30.80
N GLY A 88 1.24 17.73 -29.80
CA GLY A 88 2.41 16.90 -29.99
C GLY A 88 3.56 17.27 -29.05
N MET A 89 4.50 16.35 -28.93
CA MET A 89 5.70 16.49 -28.12
C MET A 89 6.88 15.94 -28.91
N LYS A 90 7.99 16.69 -28.93
CA LYS A 90 9.24 16.27 -29.56
C LYS A 90 10.32 16.14 -28.49
N LEU A 91 11.11 15.09 -28.61
CA LEU A 91 12.16 14.74 -27.68
C LEU A 91 13.48 14.63 -28.44
N LYS A 92 14.51 15.35 -27.99
CA LYS A 92 15.84 15.33 -28.61
C LYS A 92 16.91 15.11 -27.55
N LYS A 93 17.84 14.20 -27.85
CA LYS A 93 19.04 13.97 -27.03
C LYS A 93 20.14 14.89 -27.52
N GLU A 94 20.83 15.53 -26.60
CA GLU A 94 22.05 16.27 -26.89
C GLU A 94 23.24 15.43 -26.47
N ARG A 95 24.28 15.42 -27.31
CA ARG A 95 25.50 14.66 -27.07
C ARG A 95 26.71 15.56 -27.20
N ASP A 96 27.72 15.30 -26.39
CA ASP A 96 29.04 15.91 -26.56
C ASP A 96 29.82 15.31 -27.74
N ASN A 97 31.03 15.80 -27.95
CA ASN A 97 31.93 15.35 -29.03
C ASN A 97 32.35 13.88 -28.88
N GLU A 98 32.21 13.29 -27.69
CA GLU A 98 32.51 11.88 -27.41
C GLU A 98 31.27 10.99 -27.55
N GLY A 99 30.12 11.58 -27.88
CA GLY A 99 28.85 10.90 -28.07
C GLY A 99 28.12 10.58 -26.77
N LYS A 100 28.55 11.08 -25.61
CA LYS A 100 27.84 10.92 -24.34
C LYS A 100 26.65 11.86 -24.29
N VAL A 101 25.52 11.40 -23.76
CA VAL A 101 24.33 12.25 -23.58
C VAL A 101 24.57 13.24 -22.46
N ILE A 102 24.52 14.53 -22.78
CA ILE A 102 24.78 15.64 -21.85
C ILE A 102 23.51 16.41 -21.48
N ALA A 103 22.49 16.40 -22.33
CA ALA A 103 21.21 17.05 -22.05
C ALA A 103 20.07 16.33 -22.77
N TYR A 104 18.84 16.61 -22.35
CA TYR A 104 17.64 16.13 -23.00
C TYR A 104 16.65 17.28 -23.18
N GLU A 105 16.29 17.55 -24.43
CA GLU A 105 15.33 18.59 -24.78
C GLU A 105 13.93 18.00 -24.95
N CYS A 106 12.95 18.72 -24.42
CA CYS A 106 11.54 18.46 -24.63
C CYS A 106 10.86 19.72 -25.19
N ALA A 107 10.16 19.55 -26.31
CA ALA A 107 9.35 20.60 -26.93
C ALA A 107 7.89 20.15 -26.98
N ILE A 108 7.00 20.87 -26.28
CA ILE A 108 5.55 20.64 -26.32
C ILE A 108 4.90 21.66 -27.25
N TYR A 109 4.16 21.16 -28.23
CA TYR A 109 3.42 21.94 -29.20
C TYR A 109 1.98 22.08 -28.72
N LEU A 110 1.49 23.32 -28.72
CA LEU A 110 0.10 23.63 -28.40
C LEU A 110 -0.62 24.16 -29.63
N LYS A 111 -1.91 23.84 -29.75
CA LYS A 111 -2.77 24.35 -30.82
C LYS A 111 -2.79 25.88 -30.74
N ASN A 112 -2.73 26.52 -31.90
CA ASN A 112 -2.75 27.98 -32.06
C ASN A 112 -1.59 28.73 -31.38
N ILE A 113 -0.55 28.03 -30.95
CA ILE A 113 0.70 28.66 -30.49
C ILE A 113 1.77 28.45 -31.56
N LYS A 114 2.37 29.54 -32.02
CA LYS A 114 3.33 29.53 -33.15
C LYS A 114 4.63 28.79 -32.83
N TYR A 115 5.12 28.93 -31.60
CA TYR A 115 6.37 28.33 -31.14
C TYR A 115 6.09 27.37 -29.99
N PRO A 116 6.71 26.18 -29.97
CA PRO A 116 6.55 25.25 -28.87
C PRO A 116 7.11 25.83 -27.56
N ILE A 117 6.66 25.27 -26.44
CA ILE A 117 7.33 25.46 -25.15
C ILE A 117 8.48 24.47 -25.14
N GLU A 118 9.70 24.95 -24.94
CA GLU A 118 10.92 24.15 -24.99
C GLU A 118 11.67 24.25 -23.67
N ILE A 119 12.11 23.11 -23.16
CA ILE A 119 12.98 23.00 -21.98
C ILE A 119 14.11 22.03 -22.31
N SER A 120 15.31 22.38 -21.88
CA SER A 120 16.48 21.50 -21.89
C SER A 120 16.89 21.23 -20.45
N GLU A 121 17.02 19.95 -20.09
CA GLU A 121 17.53 19.53 -18.78
C GLU A 121 18.93 18.95 -18.96
N GLU A 122 19.89 19.48 -18.20
CA GLU A 122 21.29 19.06 -18.25
C GLU A 122 21.55 17.86 -17.35
N MET A 123 22.30 16.87 -17.86
CA MET A 123 22.65 15.66 -17.14
C MET A 123 23.44 15.97 -15.87
N GLU A 124 24.37 16.93 -15.94
CA GLU A 124 25.25 17.26 -14.82
C GLU A 124 24.47 17.86 -13.64
N GLU A 125 23.47 18.71 -13.91
CA GLU A 125 22.60 19.31 -12.89
C GLU A 125 21.58 18.30 -12.33
N CYS A 126 20.98 17.49 -13.20
CA CYS A 126 19.85 16.65 -12.82
C CYS A 126 20.25 15.34 -12.15
N LYS A 127 21.44 14.82 -12.45
CA LYS A 127 21.87 13.50 -12.01
C LYS A 127 21.97 13.45 -10.49
N ARG A 128 21.34 12.44 -9.92
CA ARG A 128 21.41 12.15 -8.48
C ARG A 128 22.07 10.81 -8.21
N ASP A 129 22.56 10.63 -6.99
CA ASP A 129 23.16 9.38 -6.54
C ASP A 129 22.11 8.41 -5.96
N THR A 130 21.10 8.08 -6.76
CA THR A 130 20.04 7.11 -6.42
C THR A 130 20.15 5.87 -7.30
N GLU A 131 19.56 4.74 -6.90
CA GLU A 131 19.62 3.50 -7.68
C GLU A 131 19.10 3.70 -9.12
N HIS A 132 17.95 4.36 -9.25
CA HIS A 132 17.30 4.62 -10.54
C HIS A 132 18.17 5.47 -11.48
N TRP A 133 18.79 6.53 -10.96
CA TRP A 133 19.72 7.37 -11.74
C TRP A 133 21.02 6.64 -12.08
N ARG A 134 21.54 5.77 -11.21
CA ARG A 134 22.72 4.93 -11.52
C ARG A 134 22.42 3.92 -12.62
N LYS A 135 21.25 3.27 -12.57
CA LYS A 135 20.87 2.20 -13.51
C LYS A 135 20.34 2.71 -14.85
N TYR A 136 19.60 3.83 -14.85
CA TYR A 136 18.88 4.33 -16.03
C TYR A 136 19.01 5.86 -16.25
N PRO A 137 20.22 6.46 -16.21
CA PRO A 137 20.39 7.93 -16.17
C PRO A 137 19.73 8.66 -17.35
N ILE A 138 19.85 8.12 -18.57
CA ILE A 138 19.27 8.76 -19.76
C ILE A 138 17.73 8.71 -19.75
N ARG A 139 17.13 7.66 -19.17
CA ARG A 139 15.68 7.54 -19.03
C ARG A 139 15.16 8.56 -18.02
N MET A 140 15.88 8.70 -16.92
CA MET A 140 15.56 9.64 -15.84
C MET A 140 15.64 11.09 -16.34
N LEU A 141 16.71 11.43 -17.07
CA LEU A 141 16.86 12.75 -17.68
C LEU A 141 15.73 13.06 -18.69
N ARG A 142 15.35 12.08 -19.52
CA ARG A 142 14.20 12.22 -20.41
C ARG A 142 12.90 12.49 -19.66
N HIS A 143 12.64 11.77 -18.57
CA HIS A 143 11.43 11.96 -17.77
C HIS A 143 11.42 13.36 -17.13
N LYS A 144 12.57 13.80 -16.60
CA LYS A 144 12.75 15.15 -16.06
C LYS A 144 12.39 16.21 -17.10
N ALA A 145 12.96 16.15 -18.30
CA ALA A 145 12.67 17.08 -19.39
C ALA A 145 11.19 17.11 -19.80
N ILE A 146 10.54 15.93 -19.87
CA ILE A 146 9.09 15.83 -20.14
C ILE A 146 8.29 16.57 -19.05
N THR A 147 8.55 16.25 -17.78
CA THR A 147 7.78 16.81 -16.66
C THR A 147 7.97 18.31 -16.49
N GLN A 148 9.20 18.81 -16.65
CA GLN A 148 9.50 20.23 -16.57
C GLN A 148 8.86 21.00 -17.73
N CYS A 149 9.03 20.54 -18.97
CA CYS A 149 8.37 21.15 -20.13
C CYS A 149 6.83 21.18 -19.96
N ALA A 150 6.23 20.10 -19.45
CA ALA A 150 4.80 20.05 -19.18
C ALA A 150 4.35 21.06 -18.11
N ARG A 151 5.16 21.32 -17.07
CA ARG A 151 4.85 22.36 -16.08
C ARG A 151 4.77 23.74 -16.70
N TYR A 152 5.76 24.09 -17.52
CA TYR A 152 5.76 25.38 -18.22
C TYR A 152 4.64 25.48 -19.24
N ALA A 153 4.35 24.41 -19.98
CA ALA A 153 3.32 24.41 -21.02
C ALA A 153 1.89 24.50 -20.45
N PHE A 154 1.64 23.94 -19.26
CA PHE A 154 0.28 23.79 -18.73
C PHE A 154 0.02 24.47 -17.39
N GLY A 155 1.01 25.10 -16.76
CA GLY A 155 0.88 25.79 -15.48
C GLY A 155 0.47 24.84 -14.35
N LEU A 156 1.35 23.91 -13.99
CA LEU A 156 1.09 22.85 -13.01
C LEU A 156 1.87 23.07 -11.69
N PRO A 157 1.44 24.00 -10.81
CA PRO A 157 2.21 24.40 -9.64
C PRO A 157 2.25 23.34 -8.52
N ASN A 158 1.28 22.42 -8.47
CA ASN A 158 1.09 21.48 -7.35
C ASN A 158 1.22 20.01 -7.77
N ILE A 159 2.04 19.72 -8.78
CA ILE A 159 2.34 18.35 -9.19
C ILE A 159 3.84 18.15 -9.07
N TYR A 160 4.24 17.20 -8.24
CA TYR A 160 5.63 16.82 -8.05
C TYR A 160 5.91 15.52 -8.80
N ASN A 161 7.09 15.45 -9.41
CA ASN A 161 7.57 14.22 -10.00
C ASN A 161 8.33 13.42 -8.93
N GLU A 162 8.31 12.10 -9.06
CA GLU A 162 9.02 11.16 -8.19
C GLU A 162 10.53 11.41 -8.12
N TYR A 163 11.08 12.16 -9.07
CA TYR A 163 12.50 12.50 -9.13
C TYR A 163 12.82 13.91 -8.64
N GLU A 164 11.91 14.61 -7.94
CA GLU A 164 12.12 16.00 -7.51
C GLU A 164 12.02 16.25 -6.03
N ALA A 165 11.44 15.31 -5.29
CA ALA A 165 11.56 15.36 -3.86
C ALA A 165 12.99 15.01 -3.50
N ASP A 166 13.79 16.02 -3.19
CA ASP A 166 15.10 15.92 -2.54
C ASP A 166 15.03 15.24 -1.14
N CYS A 167 13.87 14.67 -0.79
CA CYS A 167 13.52 14.10 0.50
C CYS A 167 12.88 12.70 0.38
N ILE A 168 13.00 12.00 -0.74
CA ILE A 168 12.72 10.56 -0.79
C ILE A 168 13.90 9.87 -0.12
N ASP A 169 13.87 9.85 1.21
CA ASP A 169 14.73 8.96 1.96
C ASP A 169 14.18 7.54 1.77
N GLU A 170 14.73 6.82 0.79
CA GLU A 170 14.35 5.44 0.48
C GLU A 170 14.43 4.54 1.72
N ALA A 171 15.35 4.80 2.65
CA ALA A 171 15.45 4.07 3.92
C ALA A 171 14.24 4.36 4.82
N PHE A 172 13.91 5.63 5.05
CA PHE A 172 12.68 6.01 5.79
C PHE A 172 11.41 5.50 5.11
N ILE A 173 11.34 5.53 3.78
CA ILE A 173 10.20 4.96 3.05
C ILE A 173 10.12 3.47 3.29
N SER A 174 11.25 2.75 3.26
CA SER A 174 11.28 1.32 3.57
C SER A 174 10.86 1.03 5.00
N GLU A 175 11.24 1.88 5.97
CA GLU A 175 10.84 1.77 7.38
C GLU A 175 9.35 2.07 7.59
N VAL A 176 8.80 3.09 6.93
CA VAL A 176 7.38 3.46 7.06
C VAL A 176 6.47 2.52 6.27
N ASN A 177 6.92 2.06 5.10
CA ASN A 177 6.25 1.02 4.31
C ASN A 177 6.43 -0.38 4.89
N HIS A 178 7.37 -0.56 5.84
CA HIS A 178 7.45 -1.74 6.66
C HIS A 178 6.23 -1.74 7.58
N ASN A 179 5.12 -2.16 6.99
CA ASN A 179 3.92 -2.49 7.70
C ASN A 179 4.13 -3.91 8.27
N PRO A 180 4.37 -4.09 9.58
CA PRO A 180 4.46 -5.43 10.18
C PRO A 180 3.19 -6.26 9.95
N GLN A 181 2.07 -5.63 9.54
CA GLN A 181 0.85 -6.34 9.12
C GLN A 181 0.96 -7.05 7.76
N ASN A 182 1.95 -6.72 6.92
CA ASN A 182 2.21 -7.38 5.64
C ASN A 182 3.33 -8.43 5.73
N GLU A 183 4.03 -8.54 6.87
CA GLU A 183 4.90 -9.67 7.10
C GLU A 183 4.05 -10.93 7.18
N ARG A 184 4.45 -11.95 6.41
CA ARG A 184 3.82 -13.26 6.55
C ARG A 184 4.16 -13.82 7.92
N VAL A 185 3.23 -14.59 8.46
CA VAL A 185 3.51 -15.40 9.65
C VAL A 185 4.79 -16.22 9.42
N SER A 186 5.68 -16.22 10.42
CA SER A 186 6.95 -16.94 10.31
C SER A 186 6.72 -18.45 10.30
N ASP A 187 7.64 -19.20 9.69
CA ASP A 187 7.57 -20.67 9.65
C ASP A 187 7.51 -21.29 11.05
N GLU A 188 8.15 -20.65 12.04
CA GLU A 188 8.13 -21.07 13.44
C GLU A 188 6.75 -20.90 14.08
N VAL A 189 6.11 -19.74 13.88
CA VAL A 189 4.75 -19.49 14.39
C VAL A 189 3.74 -20.38 13.67
N LEU A 190 3.91 -20.61 12.36
CA LEU A 190 3.10 -21.56 11.59
C LEU A 190 3.19 -22.98 12.13
N ALA A 191 4.39 -23.44 12.51
CA ALA A 191 4.58 -24.75 13.10
C ALA A 191 3.82 -24.87 14.44
N GLN A 192 3.90 -23.85 15.30
CA GLN A 192 3.18 -23.83 16.58
C GLN A 192 1.65 -23.81 16.39
N ILE A 193 1.15 -23.03 15.42
CA ILE A 193 -0.29 -23.01 15.10
C ILE A 193 -0.75 -24.39 14.65
N ARG A 194 -0.02 -25.06 13.74
CA ARG A 194 -0.36 -26.41 13.27
C ARG A 194 -0.37 -27.43 14.40
N GLU A 195 0.62 -27.38 15.29
CA GLU A 195 0.70 -28.26 16.44
C GLU A 195 -0.49 -28.06 17.40
N LEU A 196 -0.80 -26.81 17.75
CA LEU A 196 -1.91 -26.50 18.65
C LEU A 196 -3.28 -26.78 18.03
N MET A 197 -3.43 -26.64 16.71
CA MET A 197 -4.65 -27.04 16.02
C MET A 197 -4.92 -28.53 16.16
N GLU A 198 -3.88 -29.37 16.02
CA GLU A 198 -3.98 -30.82 16.21
C GLU A 198 -4.37 -31.15 17.66
N GLN A 199 -3.70 -30.54 18.63
CA GLN A 199 -3.96 -30.76 20.06
C GLN A 199 -5.36 -30.33 20.47
N THR A 200 -5.82 -29.17 20.00
CA THR A 200 -7.14 -28.61 20.35
C THR A 200 -8.28 -29.14 19.48
N LYS A 201 -7.98 -30.00 18.49
CA LYS A 201 -8.91 -30.47 17.44
C LYS A 201 -9.61 -29.32 16.71
N THR A 202 -8.89 -28.23 16.47
CA THR A 202 -9.41 -27.07 15.76
C THR A 202 -9.34 -27.30 14.24
N GLU A 203 -10.48 -27.26 13.57
CA GLU A 203 -10.57 -27.43 12.11
C GLU A 203 -9.89 -26.27 11.36
N GLU A 204 -9.03 -26.61 10.41
CA GLU A 204 -8.32 -25.62 9.57
C GLU A 204 -9.26 -24.67 8.83
N LYS A 205 -10.40 -25.16 8.35
CA LYS A 205 -11.40 -24.31 7.67
C LYS A 205 -11.87 -23.13 8.53
N LYS A 206 -11.98 -23.30 9.85
CA LYS A 206 -12.39 -22.23 10.78
C LYS A 206 -11.29 -21.18 10.88
N VAL A 207 -10.04 -21.63 10.99
CA VAL A 207 -8.86 -20.75 11.05
C VAL A 207 -8.70 -19.96 9.76
N LEU A 208 -8.82 -20.61 8.60
CA LEU A 208 -8.77 -19.95 7.29
C LEU A 208 -9.91 -18.93 7.11
N SER A 209 -11.12 -19.27 7.55
CA SER A 209 -12.26 -18.36 7.47
C SER A 209 -12.11 -17.12 8.37
N PHE A 210 -11.52 -17.29 9.56
CA PHE A 210 -11.23 -16.18 10.47
C PHE A 210 -10.14 -15.27 9.91
N ALA A 211 -9.10 -15.87 9.32
CA ALA A 211 -7.98 -15.13 8.74
C ALA A 211 -8.28 -14.54 7.35
N GLU A 212 -9.42 -14.86 6.74
CA GLU A 212 -9.79 -14.47 5.36
C GLU A 212 -8.72 -14.86 4.30
N VAL A 213 -8.05 -16.01 4.47
CA VAL A 213 -6.98 -16.50 3.57
C VAL A 213 -7.27 -17.88 2.97
N ALA A 214 -6.67 -18.18 1.83
CA ALA A 214 -6.84 -19.48 1.16
C ALA A 214 -5.91 -20.57 1.72
N SER A 215 -4.79 -20.17 2.34
CA SER A 215 -3.81 -21.07 2.97
C SER A 215 -3.22 -20.41 4.22
N LEU A 216 -2.85 -21.22 5.22
CA LEU A 216 -2.19 -20.74 6.44
C LEU A 216 -0.90 -19.95 6.14
N THR A 217 -0.19 -20.29 5.06
CA THR A 217 1.04 -19.61 4.63
C THR A 217 0.82 -18.19 4.09
N GLU A 218 -0.43 -17.82 3.78
CA GLU A 218 -0.80 -16.49 3.27
C GLU A 218 -1.20 -15.53 4.40
N MET A 219 -1.24 -16.02 5.63
CA MET A 219 -1.64 -15.27 6.81
C MET A 219 -0.59 -14.21 7.20
N SER A 220 -1.06 -13.05 7.65
CA SER A 220 -0.17 -12.03 8.22
C SER A 220 0.38 -12.47 9.58
N HIS A 221 1.54 -11.94 9.96
CA HIS A 221 2.18 -12.19 11.24
C HIS A 221 1.24 -11.89 12.41
N GLU A 222 0.56 -10.74 12.39
CA GLU A 222 -0.41 -10.39 13.43
C GLU A 222 -1.58 -11.38 13.53
N THR A 223 -2.19 -11.74 12.40
CA THR A 223 -3.29 -12.71 12.38
C THR A 223 -2.81 -14.06 12.91
N GLY A 224 -1.58 -14.45 12.56
CA GLY A 224 -0.90 -15.63 13.10
C GLY A 224 -0.76 -15.58 14.62
N GLN A 225 -0.30 -14.45 15.18
CA GLN A 225 -0.16 -14.28 16.63
C GLN A 225 -1.52 -14.34 17.35
N ILE A 226 -2.55 -13.71 16.80
CA ILE A 226 -3.92 -13.75 17.35
C ILE A 226 -4.44 -15.18 17.41
N ILE A 227 -4.28 -15.93 16.32
CA ILE A 227 -4.68 -17.35 16.26
C ILE A 227 -3.87 -18.18 17.24
N LEU A 228 -2.55 -17.96 17.31
CA LEU A 228 -1.67 -18.67 18.21
C LEU A 228 -2.11 -18.52 19.68
N GLU A 229 -2.38 -17.28 20.13
CA GLU A 229 -2.83 -17.03 21.50
C GLU A 229 -4.21 -17.62 21.78
N GLY A 230 -5.15 -17.52 20.84
CA GLY A 230 -6.47 -18.14 20.99
C GLY A 230 -6.41 -19.67 21.08
N LEU A 231 -5.50 -20.31 20.35
CA LEU A 231 -5.27 -21.75 20.44
C LEU A 231 -4.62 -22.15 21.77
N LYS A 232 -3.65 -21.38 22.28
CA LYS A 232 -3.06 -21.60 23.60
C LYS A 232 -4.10 -21.47 24.72
N GLU A 233 -5.00 -20.49 24.63
CA GLU A 233 -6.12 -20.36 25.56
C GLU A 233 -7.02 -21.60 25.54
N ARG A 234 -7.42 -22.05 24.35
CA ARG A 234 -8.24 -23.26 24.21
C ARG A 234 -7.55 -24.49 24.79
N GLN A 235 -6.26 -24.64 24.56
CA GLN A 235 -5.48 -25.74 25.14
C GLN A 235 -5.51 -25.70 26.68
N ARG A 236 -5.30 -24.52 27.28
CA ARG A 236 -5.37 -24.36 28.75
C ARG A 236 -6.74 -24.77 29.29
N PHE A 237 -7.82 -24.31 28.68
CA PHE A 237 -9.19 -24.69 29.10
C PHE A 237 -9.43 -26.20 29.02
N GLN A 238 -8.98 -26.87 27.95
CA GLN A 238 -9.13 -28.32 27.81
C GLN A 238 -8.33 -29.08 28.89
N MET A 239 -7.12 -28.63 29.21
CA MET A 239 -6.32 -29.23 30.29
C MET A 239 -6.94 -29.03 31.68
N GLU A 240 -7.58 -27.88 31.93
CA GLU A 240 -8.30 -27.60 33.19
C GLU A 240 -9.55 -28.48 33.33
N GLU A 241 -10.32 -28.68 32.25
CA GLU A 241 -11.48 -29.59 32.23
C GLU A 241 -11.05 -31.06 32.46
N GLU A 242 -9.96 -31.50 31.85
CA GLU A 242 -9.41 -32.86 32.06
C GLU A 242 -8.94 -33.07 33.52
N GLN A 243 -8.33 -32.07 34.15
CA GLN A 243 -7.93 -32.15 35.56
C GLN A 243 -9.11 -32.15 36.54
N GLN A 244 -10.20 -31.44 36.23
CA GLN A 244 -11.43 -31.46 37.03
C GLN A 244 -12.20 -32.77 36.88
N THR A 245 -12.20 -33.38 35.70
CA THR A 245 -12.84 -34.69 35.47
C THR A 245 -12.08 -35.85 36.11
N LEU A 246 -10.75 -35.75 36.25
CA LEU A 246 -9.90 -36.74 36.94
C LEU A 246 -9.99 -36.69 38.48
N SER A 247 -10.42 -35.58 39.08
CA SER A 247 -10.41 -35.37 40.54
C SER A 247 -11.73 -35.69 41.27
N SER A 248 -12.79 -36.12 40.56
CA SER A 248 -14.07 -36.50 41.19
C SER A 248 -14.16 -38.01 41.47
N PRO A 249 -14.27 -38.49 42.74
CA PRO A 249 -14.42 -39.92 43.03
C PRO A 249 -15.84 -40.41 42.72
N LYS A 250 -15.97 -41.50 41.95
CA LYS A 250 -17.22 -42.29 41.84
C LYS A 250 -17.63 -42.78 43.22
N GLN A 251 -18.77 -42.31 43.75
CA GLN A 251 -19.36 -42.89 44.95
C GLN A 251 -19.87 -44.32 44.66
N PRO A 252 -19.52 -45.33 45.46
CA PRO A 252 -20.14 -46.64 45.39
C PRO A 252 -21.50 -46.63 46.09
N HIS A 253 -22.50 -47.17 45.41
CA HIS A 253 -23.80 -47.52 45.99
C HIS A 253 -23.61 -48.35 47.26
N THR A 254 -24.27 -47.96 48.35
CA THR A 254 -24.36 -48.75 49.60
C THR A 254 -25.84 -48.91 49.98
N PRO A 255 -26.28 -50.07 50.50
CA PRO A 255 -27.64 -50.57 50.39
C PRO A 255 -28.61 -50.06 51.45
N THR A 256 -29.90 -50.08 51.09
CA THR A 256 -31.04 -49.76 51.95
C THR A 256 -31.26 -50.82 53.03
N GLN A 257 -31.20 -50.42 54.29
CA GLN A 257 -31.95 -51.07 55.36
C GLN A 257 -32.18 -50.10 56.51
N GLN A 258 -33.44 -49.77 56.78
CA GLN A 258 -34.08 -49.82 58.09
C GLN A 258 -35.48 -49.20 57.97
N ASP A 259 -36.50 -50.06 58.00
CA ASP A 259 -37.82 -49.67 58.50
C ASP A 259 -38.17 -50.65 59.62
N LEU A 260 -38.18 -50.12 60.83
CA LEU A 260 -38.92 -50.63 61.99
C LEU A 260 -39.11 -49.46 62.95
N PRO A 261 -40.33 -48.93 63.11
CA PRO A 261 -40.73 -48.19 64.29
C PRO A 261 -41.44 -49.13 65.28
N GLY A 262 -41.23 -48.89 66.57
CA GLY A 262 -41.91 -49.61 67.64
C GLY A 262 -43.40 -49.23 67.74
N LEU A 263 -44.26 -50.24 67.82
CA LEU A 263 -45.16 -50.57 68.94
C LEU A 263 -45.78 -51.94 68.71
#